data_AF-A0A9U8EMF3-F1
#
_entry.id   AF-A0A9U8EMF3-F1
#
_cell.length_a   1.000
_cell.length_b   1.000
_cell.length_c   1.000
_cell.angle_alpha   90.00
_cell.angle_beta   90.00
_cell.angle_gamma   90.00
#
_symmetry.space_group_name_H-M   'P 1'
#
loop_
_entity.id
_entity.type
_entity.pdbx_description
1 polymer ?
#
loop_
_entity_poly.entity_id
_entity_poly.type
_entity_poly.pdbx_seq_one_letter_code
_entity_poly.pdbx_strand_id
1 'polypeptide(L)'
;MSYFRDGQYRETLALIDSEMHEDDIKNLKFLSEPFIPKKLQKKFTSALELFEALEKSHQLSENKVEVLVELLHIIGRVDLAMKLLEDAHLLGHHVAHGKYVNPFYVLLFKLSEELNIQELQSLSFLYGKVPKRETIVFGIDLFSIMLQHVNLSPTKLNDLESYLANINRNDLVQEIRDFKGAHEYNIVYGDKNKDYECTIEETISSPVLNYNSNDTNATHHSDASVITSEEEFEVRPVPESQSSQSNQSHESQESQQSYRKEFLVYEDERREVGMENNLALSLNLKHFTQDPSSGPLSVNDILFEEELEDVTEYYRMKARPRGICLIIDNQRFTIDETDLEATHLGNRMGSEKDCEALKYTFEEKLHFQVDIRQNLKDFEIAAAVRDVSSLDHSQYDCFVCCILTHGGEGFVFGSNGRKYSIKEIINCFSAQKCPTLAGKPKLFFLQACRGKRHQAATVVEMDAPEMIPADEDLLPPEADFLLGYATVADAVSYRSRSTGTFYISELTKALNTLADKYDLLRILTRVNYEVSRLVYSEGQGEQRIVYKQIPAPQYTLRKVVKFL
;
A
#
# COMPACT_ATOMS: atom_id res chain seq x y z
N MET A 1 -4.37 12.66 27.27
CA MET A 1 -5.54 13.34 26.67
C MET A 1 -6.33 12.25 25.96
N SER A 2 -7.65 12.37 25.85
CA SER A 2 -8.40 11.40 25.04
C SER A 2 -8.02 11.56 23.57
N TYR A 3 -7.93 10.46 22.83
CA TYR A 3 -7.74 10.48 21.37
C TYR A 3 -9.04 10.78 20.61
N PHE A 4 -10.16 10.90 21.33
CA PHE A 4 -11.50 11.05 20.76
C PHE A 4 -12.30 12.12 21.49
N ARG A 5 -13.35 12.59 20.82
CA ARG A 5 -14.44 13.34 21.45
C ARG A 5 -15.54 12.37 21.86
N ASP A 6 -16.40 12.80 22.77
CA ASP A 6 -17.45 11.96 23.37
C ASP A 6 -18.27 11.23 22.28
N GLY A 7 -18.42 9.91 22.41
CA GLY A 7 -19.02 9.00 21.42
C GLY A 7 -18.13 8.54 20.25
N GLN A 8 -17.24 9.39 19.72
CA GLN A 8 -16.52 9.20 18.45
C GLN A 8 -15.67 7.90 18.40
N TYR A 9 -15.15 7.45 19.55
CA TYR A 9 -14.39 6.20 19.68
C TYR A 9 -15.20 4.96 19.26
N ARG A 10 -16.47 4.86 19.67
CA ARG A 10 -17.34 3.71 19.33
C ARG A 10 -17.72 3.70 17.85
N GLU A 11 -17.98 4.89 17.29
CA GLU A 11 -18.21 5.07 15.85
C GLU A 11 -16.98 4.63 15.03
N THR A 12 -15.78 5.00 15.49
CA THR A 12 -14.52 4.64 14.84
C THR A 12 -14.29 3.12 14.83
N LEU A 13 -14.56 2.42 15.94
CA LEU A 13 -14.45 0.96 15.99
C LEU A 13 -15.47 0.25 15.07
N ALA A 14 -16.70 0.77 14.96
CA ALA A 14 -17.71 0.23 14.04
C ALA A 14 -17.37 0.49 12.55
N LEU A 15 -16.76 1.64 12.25
CA LEU A 15 -16.23 1.94 10.91
C LEU A 15 -15.04 1.04 10.53
N ILE A 16 -14.18 0.70 11.50
CA ILE A 16 -13.07 -0.24 11.30
C ILE A 16 -13.60 -1.65 11.01
N ASP A 17 -14.55 -2.14 11.81
CA ASP A 17 -15.18 -3.46 11.61
C ASP A 17 -15.88 -3.59 10.26
N SER A 18 -16.67 -2.57 9.86
CA SER A 18 -17.40 -2.58 8.57
C SER A 18 -16.52 -2.43 7.33
N GLU A 19 -15.23 -2.09 7.48
CA GLU A 19 -14.23 -2.05 6.41
C GLU A 19 -13.20 -3.18 6.46
N MET A 20 -13.38 -4.18 7.34
CA MET A 20 -12.51 -5.37 7.44
C MET A 20 -13.05 -6.58 6.66
N HIS A 21 -12.14 -7.38 6.10
CA HIS A 21 -12.44 -8.66 5.47
C HIS A 21 -12.26 -9.84 6.44
N GLU A 22 -12.79 -11.03 6.09
CA GLU A 22 -12.66 -12.23 6.94
C GLU A 22 -11.20 -12.57 7.26
N ASP A 23 -10.29 -12.37 6.30
CA ASP A 23 -8.84 -12.59 6.49
C ASP A 23 -8.21 -11.53 7.40
N ASP A 24 -8.62 -10.26 7.34
CA ASP A 24 -8.18 -9.23 8.31
C ASP A 24 -8.57 -9.65 9.74
N ILE A 25 -9.82 -10.10 9.91
CA ILE A 25 -10.36 -10.57 11.19
C ILE A 25 -9.60 -11.82 11.69
N LYS A 26 -9.27 -12.75 10.78
CA LYS A 26 -8.48 -13.96 11.07
C LYS A 26 -7.05 -13.63 11.49
N ASN A 27 -6.43 -12.65 10.84
CA ASN A 27 -5.08 -12.19 11.14
C ASN A 27 -5.03 -11.42 12.47
N LEU A 28 -6.00 -10.55 12.76
CA LEU A 28 -6.14 -9.91 14.07
C LEU A 28 -6.34 -10.94 15.20
N LYS A 29 -7.16 -11.98 14.98
CA LYS A 29 -7.35 -13.07 15.93
C LYS A 29 -6.03 -13.77 16.27
N PHE A 30 -5.26 -14.18 15.26
CA PHE A 30 -3.94 -14.80 15.47
C PHE A 30 -2.98 -13.91 16.28
N LEU A 31 -2.79 -12.66 15.86
CA LEU A 31 -1.85 -11.72 16.50
C LEU A 31 -2.27 -11.30 17.93
N SER A 32 -3.56 -11.41 18.25
CA SER A 32 -4.11 -11.06 19.58
C SER A 32 -4.25 -12.24 20.55
N GLU A 33 -3.89 -13.47 20.15
CA GLU A 33 -3.90 -14.64 21.05
C GLU A 33 -3.16 -14.47 22.39
N PRO A 34 -2.04 -13.70 22.48
CA PRO A 34 -1.40 -13.38 23.76
C PRO A 34 -2.25 -12.55 24.73
N PHE A 35 -3.21 -11.78 24.23
CA PHE A 35 -4.11 -10.95 25.06
C PHE A 35 -5.45 -11.65 25.27
N ILE A 36 -6.01 -12.23 24.20
CA ILE A 36 -7.33 -12.83 24.14
C ILE A 36 -7.16 -14.31 23.76
N PRO A 37 -7.11 -15.24 24.73
CA PRO A 37 -6.82 -16.65 24.45
C PRO A 37 -7.72 -17.26 23.38
N LYS A 38 -7.13 -18.01 22.44
CA LYS A 38 -7.79 -18.68 21.29
C LYS A 38 -9.11 -19.39 21.62
N LYS A 39 -9.25 -19.91 22.84
CA LYS A 39 -10.49 -20.57 23.35
C LYS A 39 -11.71 -19.62 23.38
N LEU A 40 -11.51 -18.33 23.65
CA LEU A 40 -12.55 -17.31 23.62
C LEU A 40 -12.86 -16.87 22.17
N GLN A 41 -11.80 -16.61 21.40
CA GLN A 41 -11.90 -16.12 20.01
C GLN A 41 -12.73 -17.03 19.08
N LYS A 42 -12.83 -18.33 19.37
CA LYS A 42 -13.61 -19.32 18.59
C LYS A 42 -15.11 -18.99 18.44
N LYS A 43 -15.65 -18.05 19.22
CA LYS A 43 -17.04 -17.58 19.09
C LYS A 43 -17.18 -16.33 18.22
N PHE A 44 -16.12 -15.54 18.05
CA PHE A 44 -16.21 -14.23 17.43
C PHE A 44 -16.40 -14.37 15.91
N THR A 45 -17.43 -13.70 15.39
CA THR A 45 -17.72 -13.57 13.96
C THR A 45 -17.23 -12.24 13.41
N SER A 46 -17.28 -11.16 14.20
CA SER A 46 -16.83 -9.80 13.82
C SER A 46 -15.44 -9.44 14.37
N ALA A 47 -14.93 -8.25 14.01
CA ALA A 47 -13.83 -7.59 14.70
C ALA A 47 -14.32 -6.86 15.96
N LEU A 48 -15.55 -6.33 15.98
CA LEU A 48 -16.18 -5.70 17.16
C LEU A 48 -16.14 -6.61 18.40
N GLU A 49 -16.42 -7.90 18.26
CA GLU A 49 -16.33 -8.86 19.38
C GLU A 49 -14.89 -9.02 19.91
N LEU A 50 -13.89 -8.91 19.03
CA LEU A 50 -12.48 -8.90 19.42
C LEU A 50 -12.08 -7.57 20.07
N PHE A 51 -12.60 -6.44 19.59
CA PHE A 51 -12.37 -5.11 20.19
C PHE A 51 -12.98 -5.06 21.60
N GLU A 52 -14.21 -5.51 21.79
CA GLU A 52 -14.82 -5.69 23.12
C GLU A 52 -13.98 -6.59 24.04
N ALA A 53 -13.39 -7.66 23.50
CA ALA A 53 -12.51 -8.53 24.27
C ALA A 53 -11.21 -7.81 24.68
N LEU A 54 -10.61 -7.03 23.77
CA LEU A 54 -9.44 -6.19 24.05
C LEU A 54 -9.75 -5.13 25.11
N GLU A 55 -10.94 -4.51 25.10
CA GLU A 55 -11.40 -3.61 26.16
C GLU A 55 -11.53 -4.31 27.52
N LYS A 56 -12.16 -5.49 27.55
CA LYS A 56 -12.33 -6.32 28.75
C LYS A 56 -10.99 -6.83 29.31
N SER A 57 -9.95 -6.90 28.48
CA SER A 57 -8.55 -7.18 28.88
C SER A 57 -7.69 -5.94 29.17
N HIS A 58 -8.29 -4.74 29.16
CA HIS A 58 -7.63 -3.44 29.32
C HIS A 58 -6.51 -3.15 28.30
N GLN A 59 -6.56 -3.78 27.13
CA GLN A 59 -5.62 -3.53 26.02
C GLN A 59 -6.10 -2.49 25.02
N LEU A 60 -7.41 -2.19 25.02
CA LEU A 60 -8.03 -1.16 24.18
C LEU A 60 -8.92 -0.24 25.05
N SER A 61 -8.90 1.06 24.79
CA SER A 61 -9.86 2.04 25.30
C SER A 61 -9.76 3.36 24.51
N GLU A 62 -10.68 4.29 24.76
CA GLU A 62 -10.67 5.67 24.24
C GLU A 62 -9.33 6.42 24.49
N ASN A 63 -8.61 6.06 25.57
CA ASN A 63 -7.33 6.65 25.95
C ASN A 63 -6.13 5.70 25.70
N LYS A 64 -6.37 4.51 25.11
CA LYS A 64 -5.35 3.48 24.85
C LYS A 64 -5.69 2.71 23.58
N VAL A 65 -5.21 3.19 22.43
CA VAL A 65 -5.44 2.58 21.10
C VAL A 65 -4.24 1.83 20.54
N GLU A 66 -3.08 1.91 21.21
CA GLU A 66 -1.79 1.59 20.58
C GLU A 66 -1.65 0.11 20.19
N VAL A 67 -2.24 -0.80 20.99
CA VAL A 67 -2.31 -2.24 20.66
C VAL A 67 -3.08 -2.44 19.35
N LEU A 68 -4.22 -1.78 19.16
CA LEU A 68 -5.02 -1.91 17.95
C LEU A 68 -4.36 -1.22 16.74
N VAL A 69 -3.68 -0.09 16.96
CA VAL A 69 -2.89 0.60 15.92
C VAL A 69 -1.71 -0.26 15.44
N GLU A 70 -0.96 -0.89 16.35
CA GLU A 70 0.14 -1.80 15.98
C GLU A 70 -0.42 -3.07 15.30
N LEU A 71 -1.49 -3.68 15.82
CA LEU A 71 -2.16 -4.83 15.22
C LEU A 71 -2.66 -4.55 13.78
N LEU A 72 -3.38 -3.44 13.57
CA LEU A 72 -3.88 -3.04 12.25
C LEU A 72 -2.74 -2.73 11.28
N HIS A 73 -1.62 -2.16 11.76
CA HIS A 73 -0.45 -1.98 10.92
C HIS A 73 0.23 -3.30 10.53
N ILE A 74 0.37 -4.26 11.45
CA ILE A 74 1.01 -5.56 11.18
C ILE A 74 0.25 -6.32 10.09
N ILE A 75 -1.09 -6.32 10.10
CA ILE A 75 -1.91 -6.91 9.04
C ILE A 75 -1.99 -6.06 7.75
N GLY A 76 -1.24 -4.95 7.67
CA GLY A 76 -1.18 -4.06 6.52
C GLY A 76 -2.32 -3.04 6.42
N ARG A 77 -3.36 -3.12 7.27
CA ARG A 77 -4.52 -2.18 7.32
C ARG A 77 -4.16 -0.83 7.97
N VAL A 78 -3.11 -0.19 7.45
CA VAL A 78 -2.65 1.15 7.84
C VAL A 78 -3.76 2.20 7.64
N ASP A 79 -4.61 2.02 6.62
CA ASP A 79 -5.80 2.82 6.36
C ASP A 79 -6.79 2.83 7.53
N LEU A 80 -6.91 1.72 8.28
CA LEU A 80 -7.73 1.62 9.49
C LEU A 80 -6.97 2.08 10.74
N ALA A 81 -5.68 1.73 10.85
CA ALA A 81 -4.81 2.17 11.95
C ALA A 81 -4.77 3.70 12.06
N MET A 82 -4.77 4.40 10.92
CA MET A 82 -4.78 5.86 10.83
C MET A 82 -6.09 6.51 11.31
N LYS A 83 -7.22 5.79 11.33
CA LYS A 83 -8.51 6.34 11.85
C LYS A 83 -8.54 6.44 13.37
N LEU A 84 -7.63 5.74 14.06
CA LEU A 84 -7.46 5.77 15.52
C LEU A 84 -6.48 6.86 15.99
N LEU A 85 -5.94 7.68 15.09
CA LEU A 85 -4.88 8.65 15.37
C LEU A 85 -5.31 10.06 14.97
N GLU A 86 -5.10 11.03 15.85
CA GLU A 86 -5.35 12.46 15.56
C GLU A 86 -4.37 13.03 14.52
N ASP A 87 -3.16 12.44 14.41
CA ASP A 87 -2.10 12.85 13.50
C ASP A 87 -1.38 11.63 12.89
N ALA A 88 -1.20 11.66 11.58
CA ALA A 88 -0.42 10.70 10.79
C ALA A 88 0.99 10.46 11.33
N HIS A 89 1.65 11.51 11.83
CA HIS A 89 3.02 11.41 12.35
C HIS A 89 3.12 10.53 13.60
N LEU A 90 2.02 10.37 14.37
CA LEU A 90 1.99 9.50 15.55
C LEU A 90 2.04 8.01 15.21
N LEU A 91 1.73 7.61 13.97
CA LEU A 91 1.79 6.19 13.56
C LEU A 91 3.18 5.60 13.84
N GLY A 92 4.25 6.33 13.50
CA GLY A 92 5.63 5.90 13.73
C GLY A 92 6.03 5.74 15.20
N HIS A 93 5.33 6.41 16.13
CA HIS A 93 5.54 6.25 17.58
C HIS A 93 4.83 5.01 18.16
N HIS A 94 3.71 4.61 17.55
CA HIS A 94 2.91 3.46 17.99
C HIS A 94 3.33 2.15 17.31
N VAL A 95 3.97 2.22 16.15
CA VAL A 95 4.26 1.08 15.25
C VAL A 95 5.73 0.62 15.29
N ALA A 96 6.54 1.10 16.24
CA ALA A 96 7.84 0.48 16.53
C ALA A 96 7.62 -0.98 16.99
N HIS A 97 7.81 -1.95 16.09
CA HIS A 97 7.27 -3.30 16.26
C HIS A 97 7.82 -3.96 17.54
N GLY A 98 6.94 -4.58 18.32
CA GLY A 98 7.28 -5.20 19.61
C GLY A 98 7.16 -4.26 20.81
N LYS A 99 6.58 -3.07 20.62
CA LYS A 99 6.30 -2.13 21.72
C LYS A 99 5.04 -2.53 22.49
N TYR A 100 3.99 -2.99 21.80
CA TYR A 100 2.73 -3.42 22.41
C TYR A 100 2.34 -4.85 22.00
N VAL A 101 2.50 -5.24 20.74
CA VAL A 101 2.20 -6.60 20.24
C VAL A 101 3.37 -7.57 20.49
N ASN A 102 3.06 -8.85 20.72
CA ASN A 102 4.06 -9.87 21.07
C ASN A 102 5.01 -10.17 19.88
N PRO A 103 6.34 -9.93 20.00
CA PRO A 103 7.28 -10.07 18.88
C PRO A 103 7.34 -11.45 18.23
N PHE A 104 7.09 -12.52 19.00
CA PHE A 104 7.10 -13.90 18.48
C PHE A 104 5.87 -14.19 17.61
N TYR A 105 4.70 -13.66 17.95
CA TYR A 105 3.52 -13.75 17.08
C TYR A 105 3.69 -12.89 15.81
N VAL A 106 4.39 -11.74 15.90
CA VAL A 106 4.76 -10.95 14.72
C VAL A 106 5.72 -11.71 13.80
N LEU A 107 6.72 -12.42 14.34
CA LEU A 107 7.57 -13.33 13.56
C LEU A 107 6.72 -14.39 12.84
N LEU A 108 5.91 -15.16 13.59
CA LEU A 108 5.10 -16.23 12.98
C LEU A 108 4.13 -15.70 11.92
N PHE A 109 3.58 -14.50 12.09
CA PHE A 109 2.75 -13.85 11.07
C PHE A 109 3.57 -13.50 9.81
N LYS A 110 4.73 -12.84 9.96
CA LYS A 110 5.63 -12.57 8.82
C LYS A 110 6.03 -13.84 8.07
N LEU A 111 6.45 -14.88 8.79
CA LEU A 111 6.81 -16.18 8.20
C LEU A 111 5.62 -16.80 7.46
N SER A 112 4.37 -16.55 7.89
CA SER A 112 3.17 -17.11 7.26
C SER A 112 2.72 -16.39 5.99
N GLU A 113 2.99 -15.08 5.89
CA GLU A 113 2.69 -14.25 4.72
C GLU A 113 3.59 -14.58 3.51
N GLU A 114 4.79 -15.11 3.77
CA GLU A 114 5.78 -15.43 2.75
C GLU A 114 5.79 -16.91 2.31
N LEU A 115 4.80 -17.71 2.73
CA LEU A 115 4.66 -19.14 2.40
C LEU A 115 3.50 -19.40 1.43
N ASN A 116 3.78 -20.10 0.33
CA ASN A 116 2.80 -20.49 -0.68
C ASN A 116 2.11 -21.84 -0.37
N ILE A 117 1.06 -22.19 -1.11
CA ILE A 117 0.22 -23.37 -0.85
C ILE A 117 1.01 -24.68 -0.91
N GLN A 118 1.93 -24.84 -1.86
CA GLN A 118 2.78 -26.02 -2.00
C GLN A 118 3.82 -26.12 -0.86
N GLU A 119 4.37 -25.00 -0.42
CA GLU A 119 5.23 -24.92 0.75
C GLU A 119 4.46 -25.28 2.03
N LEU A 120 3.25 -24.76 2.21
CA LEU A 120 2.38 -25.10 3.34
C LEU A 120 1.97 -26.58 3.35
N GLN A 121 1.71 -27.18 2.18
CA GLN A 121 1.51 -28.64 2.06
C GLN A 121 2.77 -29.41 2.46
N SER A 122 3.95 -28.95 2.04
CA SER A 122 5.24 -29.58 2.35
C SER A 122 5.59 -29.47 3.84
N LEU A 123 5.41 -28.29 4.47
CA LEU A 123 5.60 -28.07 5.90
C LEU A 123 4.56 -28.83 6.74
N SER A 124 3.31 -28.90 6.28
CA SER A 124 2.25 -29.72 6.90
C SER A 124 2.63 -31.21 6.92
N PHE A 125 3.17 -31.72 5.80
CA PHE A 125 3.68 -33.09 5.70
C PHE A 125 4.90 -33.32 6.59
N LEU A 126 5.91 -32.44 6.56
CA LEU A 126 7.11 -32.52 7.38
C LEU A 126 6.82 -32.45 8.89
N TYR A 127 5.85 -31.63 9.30
CA TYR A 127 5.39 -31.53 10.69
C TYR A 127 4.62 -32.78 11.14
N GLY A 128 3.92 -33.47 10.22
CA GLY A 128 3.30 -34.80 10.41
C GLY A 128 2.16 -34.90 11.44
N LYS A 129 1.94 -33.85 12.25
CA LYS A 129 0.99 -33.83 13.39
C LYS A 129 -0.33 -33.10 13.08
N VAL A 130 -0.58 -32.70 11.83
CA VAL A 130 -1.79 -31.95 11.44
C VAL A 130 -3.06 -32.83 11.53
N PRO A 131 -4.13 -32.41 12.23
CA PRO A 131 -5.36 -33.18 12.31
C PRO A 131 -6.06 -33.29 10.95
N LYS A 132 -6.43 -34.51 10.53
CA LYS A 132 -7.10 -34.81 9.24
C LYS A 132 -8.44 -34.08 8.96
N ARG A 133 -8.93 -33.30 9.91
CA ARG A 133 -10.20 -32.53 9.86
C ARG A 133 -9.99 -31.02 9.76
N GLU A 134 -8.74 -30.55 9.81
CA GLU A 134 -8.40 -29.13 9.85
C GLU A 134 -7.77 -28.73 8.51
N THR A 135 -8.40 -27.78 7.83
CA THR A 135 -7.94 -27.25 6.54
C THR A 135 -6.92 -26.14 6.79
N ILE A 136 -5.68 -26.35 6.35
CA ILE A 136 -4.67 -25.29 6.29
C ILE A 136 -4.88 -24.53 4.98
N VAL A 137 -5.20 -23.23 5.08
CA VAL A 137 -5.34 -22.32 3.93
C VAL A 137 -4.19 -21.32 3.90
N PHE A 138 -3.80 -20.80 5.07
CA PHE A 138 -2.69 -19.86 5.24
C PHE A 138 -1.68 -20.37 6.27
N GLY A 139 -0.47 -19.81 6.32
CA GLY A 139 0.57 -20.26 7.25
C GLY A 139 0.19 -20.10 8.73
N ILE A 140 -0.63 -19.10 9.08
CA ILE A 140 -1.19 -18.95 10.42
C ILE A 140 -2.06 -20.14 10.86
N ASP A 141 -2.64 -20.91 9.94
CA ASP A 141 -3.40 -22.13 10.28
C ASP A 141 -2.43 -23.24 10.75
N LEU A 142 -1.33 -23.45 10.02
CA LEU A 142 -0.30 -24.41 10.40
C LEU A 142 0.38 -24.01 11.71
N PHE A 143 0.79 -22.75 11.85
CA PHE A 143 1.43 -22.25 13.07
C PHE A 143 0.46 -22.27 14.27
N SER A 144 -0.84 -21.99 14.05
CA SER A 144 -1.89 -22.19 15.07
C SER A 144 -1.97 -23.62 15.62
N ILE A 145 -1.69 -24.63 14.79
CA ILE A 145 -1.67 -26.04 15.21
C ILE A 145 -0.33 -26.36 15.91
N MET A 146 0.79 -25.82 15.42
CA MET A 146 2.11 -25.98 16.05
C MET A 146 2.17 -25.40 17.47
N LEU A 147 1.58 -24.21 17.67
CA LEU A 147 1.41 -23.56 18.98
C LEU A 147 0.53 -24.40 19.92
N GLN A 148 -0.64 -24.86 19.46
CA GLN A 148 -1.56 -25.68 20.27
C GLN A 148 -0.96 -27.02 20.72
N HIS A 149 0.00 -27.57 19.96
CA HIS A 149 0.71 -28.80 20.32
C HIS A 149 2.01 -28.54 21.12
N VAL A 150 2.29 -27.29 21.52
CA VAL A 150 3.47 -26.85 22.30
C VAL A 150 4.82 -27.23 21.63
N ASN A 151 4.82 -27.48 20.31
CA ASN A 151 6.01 -27.72 19.50
C ASN A 151 6.66 -26.41 19.01
N LEU A 152 6.06 -25.26 19.31
CA LEU A 152 6.47 -23.95 18.83
C LEU A 152 6.32 -22.92 19.95
N SER A 153 7.42 -22.26 20.30
CA SER A 153 7.51 -21.19 21.31
C SER A 153 8.74 -20.31 21.01
N PRO A 154 8.94 -19.14 21.66
CA PRO A 154 10.13 -18.32 21.45
C PRO A 154 11.46 -19.08 21.65
N THR A 155 11.46 -20.09 22.52
CA THR A 155 12.59 -20.98 22.83
C THR A 155 12.58 -22.31 22.05
N LYS A 156 11.49 -22.65 21.36
CA LYS A 156 11.29 -23.90 20.59
C LYS A 156 11.06 -23.56 19.11
N LEU A 157 12.12 -23.10 18.44
CA LEU A 157 12.12 -22.71 17.02
C LEU A 157 12.95 -23.64 16.11
N ASN A 158 13.74 -24.56 16.67
CA ASN A 158 14.69 -25.41 15.91
C ASN A 158 13.98 -26.38 14.94
N ASP A 159 12.83 -26.93 15.33
CA ASP A 159 12.02 -27.80 14.47
C ASP A 159 11.49 -27.02 13.26
N LEU A 160 10.96 -25.80 13.47
CA LEU A 160 10.46 -24.95 12.40
C LEU A 160 11.59 -24.49 11.46
N GLU A 161 12.75 -24.12 12.01
CA GLU A 161 13.95 -23.82 11.22
C GLU A 161 14.36 -25.03 10.35
N SER A 162 14.28 -26.24 10.90
CA SER A 162 14.57 -27.48 10.18
C SER A 162 13.54 -27.77 9.08
N TYR A 163 12.25 -27.55 9.32
CA TYR A 163 11.21 -27.74 8.30
C TYR A 163 11.36 -26.72 7.15
N LEU A 164 11.67 -25.46 7.47
CA LEU A 164 11.90 -24.39 6.47
C LEU A 164 13.17 -24.66 5.64
N ALA A 165 14.25 -25.12 6.27
CA ALA A 165 15.47 -25.54 5.56
C ALA A 165 15.20 -26.70 4.59
N ASN A 166 14.37 -27.68 4.98
CA ASN A 166 14.00 -28.81 4.12
C ASN A 166 13.14 -28.42 2.90
N ILE A 167 12.44 -27.28 2.94
CA ILE A 167 11.76 -26.70 1.75
C ILE A 167 12.60 -25.62 1.06
N ASN A 168 13.91 -25.57 1.33
CA ASN A 168 14.89 -24.60 0.80
C ASN A 168 14.67 -23.12 1.18
N ARG A 169 13.75 -22.81 2.11
CA ARG A 169 13.45 -21.44 2.58
C ARG A 169 14.45 -20.93 3.61
N ASN A 170 15.69 -20.81 3.13
CA ASN A 170 16.85 -20.32 3.87
C ASN A 170 16.74 -18.84 4.26
N ASP A 171 15.91 -18.07 3.55
CA ASP A 171 15.47 -16.72 3.89
C ASP A 171 14.64 -16.71 5.18
N LEU A 172 13.62 -17.57 5.28
CA LEU A 172 12.76 -17.69 6.46
C LEU A 172 13.48 -18.32 7.66
N VAL A 173 14.48 -19.18 7.39
CA VAL A 173 15.45 -19.65 8.39
C VAL A 173 16.27 -18.50 8.97
N GLN A 174 16.64 -17.49 8.17
CA GLN A 174 17.42 -16.35 8.67
C GLN A 174 16.58 -15.42 9.55
N GLU A 175 15.33 -15.11 9.19
CA GLU A 175 14.38 -14.37 10.05
C GLU A 175 14.22 -15.05 11.43
N ILE A 176 14.17 -16.38 11.49
CA ILE A 176 14.16 -17.14 12.75
C ILE A 176 15.46 -16.96 13.56
N ARG A 177 16.62 -16.92 12.90
CA ARG A 177 17.93 -16.74 13.57
C ARG A 177 18.12 -15.31 14.08
N ASP A 178 17.67 -14.33 13.31
CA ASP A 178 17.74 -12.92 13.69
C ASP A 178 16.81 -12.64 14.88
N PHE A 179 15.61 -13.27 14.90
CA PHE A 179 14.75 -13.28 16.08
C PHE A 179 15.43 -13.93 17.29
N LYS A 180 16.06 -15.10 17.14
CA LYS A 180 16.79 -15.78 18.25
C LYS A 180 17.88 -14.87 18.82
N GLY A 181 18.74 -14.30 17.97
CA GLY A 181 19.82 -13.40 18.39
C GLY A 181 19.30 -12.16 19.11
N ALA A 182 18.22 -11.54 18.62
CA ALA A 182 17.57 -10.43 19.30
C ALA A 182 16.91 -10.84 20.62
N HIS A 183 16.31 -12.03 20.70
CA HIS A 183 15.67 -12.54 21.91
C HIS A 183 16.71 -12.86 23.01
N GLU A 184 17.80 -13.54 22.65
CA GLU A 184 18.93 -13.83 23.54
C GLU A 184 19.59 -12.53 24.04
N TYR A 185 19.84 -11.56 23.15
CA TYR A 185 20.37 -10.25 23.55
C TYR A 185 19.46 -9.54 24.57
N ASN A 186 18.14 -9.55 24.35
CA ASN A 186 17.18 -8.93 25.27
C ASN A 186 17.07 -9.67 26.62
N ILE A 187 17.25 -11.00 26.65
CA ILE A 187 17.29 -11.77 27.91
C ILE A 187 18.55 -11.45 28.73
N VAL A 188 19.70 -11.23 28.08
CA VAL A 188 20.98 -11.01 28.76
C VAL A 188 21.24 -9.54 29.11
N TYR A 189 20.77 -8.59 28.30
CA TYR A 189 21.09 -7.16 28.41
C TYR A 189 19.87 -6.22 28.44
N GLY A 190 18.64 -6.73 28.41
CA GLY A 190 17.42 -5.92 28.49
C GLY A 190 17.09 -5.39 29.89
N ASP A 191 16.30 -4.32 29.95
CA ASP A 191 15.78 -3.80 31.22
C ASP A 191 14.72 -4.75 31.82
N LYS A 192 14.81 -5.01 33.13
CA LYS A 192 14.03 -6.02 33.85
C LYS A 192 12.59 -5.60 34.18
N ASN A 193 12.04 -4.64 33.44
CA ASN A 193 10.66 -4.16 33.56
C ASN A 193 9.79 -4.59 32.37
N LYS A 194 10.24 -5.56 31.57
CA LYS A 194 9.49 -6.17 30.46
C LYS A 194 9.42 -7.69 30.62
N ASP A 195 8.65 -8.14 31.60
CA ASP A 195 8.38 -9.55 31.85
C ASP A 195 7.51 -10.15 30.74
N TYR A 196 8.13 -10.58 29.65
CA TYR A 196 7.54 -11.52 28.68
C TYR A 196 7.60 -12.96 29.22
N GLU A 197 7.34 -13.17 30.52
CA GLU A 197 7.33 -14.51 31.12
C GLU A 197 6.11 -15.33 30.68
N CYS A 198 6.34 -16.62 30.47
CA CYS A 198 5.41 -17.52 29.81
C CYS A 198 4.53 -18.29 30.80
N THR A 199 3.31 -17.81 31.06
CA THR A 199 2.29 -18.55 31.83
C THR A 199 1.57 -19.61 30.99
N ILE A 200 2.33 -20.60 30.49
CA ILE A 200 1.79 -21.81 29.83
C ILE A 200 2.18 -23.10 30.60
N GLU A 201 3.16 -23.06 31.50
CA GLU A 201 3.59 -24.23 32.28
C GLU A 201 3.23 -24.13 33.78
N GLU A 202 1.93 -24.19 34.11
CA GLU A 202 1.45 -24.78 35.39
C GLU A 202 -0.08 -25.04 35.40
N THR A 203 -0.54 -26.16 34.84
CA THR A 203 -1.93 -26.65 35.07
C THR A 203 -2.10 -28.17 34.94
N ILE A 204 -1.04 -28.97 35.12
CA ILE A 204 -1.14 -30.44 35.18
C ILE A 204 -0.29 -31.01 36.35
N SER A 205 -0.63 -30.64 37.58
CA SER A 205 -0.62 -31.58 38.70
C SER A 205 -1.46 -31.03 39.85
N SER A 206 -2.41 -31.82 40.35
CA SER A 206 -2.93 -31.62 41.71
C SER A 206 -1.84 -32.00 42.72
N PRO A 207 -1.94 -31.48 43.96
CA PRO A 207 -2.09 -32.43 45.06
C PRO A 207 -3.27 -32.09 45.97
N VAL A 208 -3.90 -33.13 46.52
CA VAL A 208 -4.93 -33.02 47.54
C VAL A 208 -4.27 -32.75 48.89
N LEU A 209 -4.76 -31.75 49.64
CA LEU A 209 -4.66 -31.73 51.09
C LEU A 209 -6.02 -31.38 51.71
N ASN A 210 -6.38 -32.13 52.75
CA ASN A 210 -7.67 -32.02 53.44
C ASN A 210 -7.67 -30.85 54.43
N TYR A 211 -8.84 -30.24 54.62
CA TYR A 211 -9.27 -29.77 55.94
C TYR A 211 -10.66 -30.31 56.27
N ASN A 212 -10.65 -31.49 56.90
CA ASN A 212 -11.67 -31.91 57.86
C ASN A 212 -11.36 -31.22 59.21
N SER A 213 -12.29 -30.97 60.13
CA SER A 213 -13.70 -31.41 60.25
C SER A 213 -14.51 -30.40 61.11
N ASN A 214 -15.73 -30.81 61.50
CA ASN A 214 -16.63 -30.24 62.52
C ASN A 214 -17.60 -29.15 61.97
N ASP A 215 -18.92 -29.23 62.21
CA ASP A 215 -19.68 -30.34 62.82
C ASP A 215 -21.21 -30.30 62.53
N THR A 216 -21.92 -31.34 63.01
CA THR A 216 -23.40 -31.49 63.14
C THR A 216 -24.27 -31.72 61.88
N ASN A 217 -24.80 -32.96 61.79
CA ASN A 217 -26.23 -33.36 61.77
C ASN A 217 -27.25 -32.75 60.76
N ALA A 218 -28.20 -33.50 60.17
CA ALA A 218 -28.41 -34.97 60.11
C ALA A 218 -29.51 -35.39 59.09
N THR A 219 -29.41 -36.63 58.58
CA THR A 219 -30.48 -37.59 58.21
C THR A 219 -31.64 -37.29 57.21
N HIS A 220 -31.73 -38.19 56.21
CA HIS A 220 -32.92 -38.92 55.71
C HIS A 220 -33.95 -38.32 54.72
N HIS A 221 -34.40 -39.21 53.79
CA HIS A 221 -35.72 -39.41 53.14
C HIS A 221 -36.53 -38.19 52.63
N SER A 222 -36.89 -38.03 51.35
CA SER A 222 -37.52 -38.88 50.30
C SER A 222 -39.01 -38.58 50.07
N ASP A 223 -39.44 -38.69 48.80
CA ASP A 223 -40.81 -38.72 48.26
C ASP A 223 -41.72 -37.47 48.24
N ALA A 224 -42.15 -37.16 47.00
CA ALA A 224 -43.53 -36.89 46.55
C ALA A 224 -44.47 -35.86 47.25
N SER A 225 -44.79 -34.81 46.46
CA SER A 225 -46.15 -34.38 46.07
C SER A 225 -47.14 -33.67 47.03
N VAL A 226 -47.56 -32.47 46.60
CA VAL A 226 -48.98 -32.05 46.34
C VAL A 226 -49.86 -31.40 47.47
N ILE A 227 -50.31 -30.16 47.17
CA ILE A 227 -51.62 -29.48 47.47
C ILE A 227 -51.84 -28.55 48.71
N THR A 228 -52.41 -27.35 48.43
CA THR A 228 -53.20 -26.37 49.27
C THR A 228 -52.60 -25.66 50.50
N SER A 229 -53.02 -24.44 50.92
CA SER A 229 -53.91 -23.38 50.35
C SER A 229 -53.84 -22.03 51.13
N GLU A 230 -54.52 -20.98 50.63
CA GLU A 230 -54.97 -19.71 51.31
C GLU A 230 -53.87 -18.77 51.92
N GLU A 231 -53.99 -17.44 52.11
CA GLU A 231 -55.00 -16.33 52.02
C GLU A 231 -54.19 -14.97 51.99
N GLU A 232 -54.61 -13.75 51.60
CA GLU A 232 -55.57 -13.22 50.59
C GLU A 232 -55.35 -11.68 50.35
N PHE A 233 -55.91 -11.10 49.25
CA PHE A 233 -56.05 -9.64 48.88
C PHE A 233 -54.78 -8.73 48.77
N GLU A 234 -54.76 -7.57 48.07
CA GLU A 234 -55.83 -6.70 47.53
C GLU A 234 -55.60 -6.08 46.11
N VAL A 235 -56.69 -5.56 45.52
CA VAL A 235 -56.99 -4.96 44.18
C VAL A 235 -56.19 -3.66 43.89
N ARG A 236 -55.52 -3.45 42.72
CA ARG A 236 -55.99 -2.92 41.38
C ARG A 236 -56.57 -1.46 41.40
N PRO A 237 -56.71 -0.70 40.27
CA PRO A 237 -56.55 -1.03 38.83
C PRO A 237 -55.74 -0.01 37.96
N VAL A 238 -55.75 -0.22 36.63
CA VAL A 238 -55.27 0.68 35.54
C VAL A 238 -56.40 1.62 35.05
N PRO A 239 -56.17 2.58 34.11
CA PRO A 239 -56.63 2.31 32.73
C PRO A 239 -55.72 2.84 31.59
N GLU A 240 -56.01 2.39 30.37
CA GLU A 240 -55.30 2.69 29.11
C GLU A 240 -56.01 3.80 28.29
N SER A 241 -55.38 4.27 27.19
CA SER A 241 -55.99 4.32 25.83
C SER A 241 -55.07 4.97 24.78
N GLN A 242 -55.42 4.87 23.49
CA GLN A 242 -54.59 5.20 22.32
C GLN A 242 -55.24 6.24 21.37
N SER A 243 -54.45 6.73 20.40
CA SER A 243 -54.87 7.45 19.17
C SER A 243 -55.28 8.93 19.35
N SER A 244 -55.33 9.82 18.34
CA SER A 244 -55.29 9.67 16.88
C SER A 244 -54.60 10.84 16.12
N GLN A 245 -53.97 10.51 15.00
CA GLN A 245 -53.88 11.22 13.70
C GLN A 245 -53.88 12.78 13.52
N SER A 246 -52.90 13.21 12.71
CA SER A 246 -53.00 14.09 11.51
C SER A 246 -52.86 15.63 11.59
N ASN A 247 -52.31 16.17 10.47
CA ASN A 247 -52.34 17.55 9.96
C ASN A 247 -51.62 18.67 10.74
N GLN A 248 -51.23 19.80 10.14
CA GLN A 248 -50.56 20.09 8.84
C GLN A 248 -50.17 21.60 8.83
N SER A 249 -49.17 21.97 8.00
CA SER A 249 -48.93 23.30 7.40
C SER A 249 -48.47 24.54 8.22
N HIS A 250 -47.91 25.49 7.46
CA HIS A 250 -47.53 26.90 7.71
C HIS A 250 -46.43 27.27 8.74
N GLU A 251 -45.22 27.44 8.19
CA GLU A 251 -44.54 28.74 8.01
C GLU A 251 -44.57 29.78 9.13
N SER A 252 -43.36 30.20 9.56
CA SER A 252 -43.07 31.57 9.95
C SER A 252 -41.60 31.92 9.67
N GLN A 253 -41.36 32.71 8.62
CA GLN A 253 -40.27 33.69 8.62
C GLN A 253 -40.67 34.79 9.65
N GLU A 254 -39.82 35.64 10.22
CA GLU A 254 -38.50 36.19 9.86
C GLU A 254 -37.87 36.70 11.20
N SER A 255 -36.56 36.83 11.41
CA SER A 255 -35.76 37.97 10.89
C SER A 255 -34.34 38.00 11.49
N GLN A 256 -33.49 38.85 10.91
CA GLN A 256 -32.05 39.01 11.12
C GLN A 256 -31.75 39.68 12.50
N GLN A 257 -30.56 39.64 13.11
CA GLN A 257 -29.24 40.02 12.57
C GLN A 257 -28.02 39.51 13.39
N SER A 258 -26.89 39.37 12.67
CA SER A 258 -25.50 39.70 13.07
C SER A 258 -25.00 39.41 14.51
N TYR A 259 -24.10 38.42 14.62
CA TYR A 259 -22.79 38.64 15.25
C TYR A 259 -21.65 38.05 14.39
N ARG A 260 -20.46 38.64 14.50
CA ARG A 260 -19.36 38.54 13.54
C ARG A 260 -18.27 37.60 14.06
N LYS A 261 -17.75 36.70 13.21
CA LYS A 261 -16.53 35.94 13.54
C LYS A 261 -15.33 36.87 13.53
N GLU A 262 -14.51 36.81 14.58
CA GLU A 262 -13.12 37.23 14.53
C GLU A 262 -12.23 35.99 14.43
N PHE A 263 -11.35 35.99 13.42
CA PHE A 263 -10.21 35.09 13.32
C PHE A 263 -8.98 35.96 13.55
N LEU A 264 -8.12 35.60 14.51
CA LEU A 264 -6.85 36.29 14.68
C LEU A 264 -5.88 35.84 13.60
N VAL A 265 -5.57 36.76 12.69
CA VAL A 265 -4.45 36.65 11.75
C VAL A 265 -3.17 37.03 12.49
N TYR A 266 -2.08 36.30 12.25
CA TYR A 266 -0.74 36.82 12.46
C TYR A 266 -0.18 37.19 11.09
N GLU A 267 0.04 38.49 10.90
CA GLU A 267 0.66 39.05 9.70
C GLU A 267 2.19 38.97 9.85
N ASP A 268 2.89 38.68 8.76
CA ASP A 268 4.31 39.04 8.62
C ASP A 268 4.50 39.72 7.26
N GLU A 269 4.72 41.03 7.28
CA GLU A 269 4.88 41.83 6.07
C GLU A 269 6.32 41.75 5.55
N ARG A 270 6.50 41.39 4.26
CA ARG A 270 7.31 42.21 3.34
C ARG A 270 7.18 41.84 1.86
N ARG A 271 6.58 42.79 1.13
CA ARG A 271 7.03 43.32 -0.17
C ARG A 271 7.11 42.34 -1.34
N GLU A 272 6.10 42.43 -2.18
CA GLU A 272 6.23 42.16 -3.61
C GLU A 272 7.38 42.98 -4.21
N VAL A 273 8.18 42.32 -5.05
CA VAL A 273 8.85 42.95 -6.20
C VAL A 273 8.57 41.99 -7.36
N GLY A 274 7.95 42.49 -8.43
CA GLY A 274 7.66 41.67 -9.60
C GLY A 274 8.94 41.18 -10.25
N MET A 275 9.07 39.87 -10.46
CA MET A 275 10.03 39.31 -11.41
C MET A 275 9.27 38.80 -12.62
N GLU A 276 9.45 39.52 -13.72
CA GLU A 276 9.00 39.11 -15.05
C GLU A 276 9.78 37.88 -15.53
N ASN A 277 9.24 37.18 -16.53
CA ASN A 277 9.90 36.02 -17.13
C ASN A 277 11.29 36.39 -17.66
N ASN A 278 12.34 35.67 -17.25
CA ASN A 278 13.61 35.66 -17.98
C ASN A 278 14.32 34.31 -17.82
N LEU A 279 14.06 33.40 -18.77
CA LEU A 279 14.72 32.10 -18.88
C LEU A 279 16.09 32.29 -19.57
N ALA A 280 17.05 32.87 -18.86
CA ALA A 280 18.38 33.14 -19.40
C ALA A 280 19.17 31.84 -19.66
N LEU A 281 19.20 31.38 -20.91
CA LEU A 281 20.05 30.28 -21.36
C LEU A 281 21.54 30.62 -21.11
N SER A 282 22.24 29.76 -20.38
CA SER A 282 23.68 29.86 -20.15
C SER A 282 24.50 29.32 -21.34
N LEU A 283 24.40 30.00 -22.49
CA LEU A 283 25.21 29.70 -23.67
C LEU A 283 26.71 29.97 -23.41
N ASN A 284 27.46 28.90 -23.15
CA ASN A 284 28.91 28.91 -22.92
C ASN A 284 29.70 29.17 -24.22
N LEU A 285 29.66 30.39 -24.76
CA LEU A 285 30.66 30.83 -25.74
C LEU A 285 31.94 31.27 -25.04
N LYS A 286 32.82 30.30 -24.76
CA LYS A 286 34.23 30.53 -24.43
C LYS A 286 35.11 29.87 -25.49
N HIS A 287 35.37 30.57 -26.59
CA HIS A 287 36.70 30.73 -27.23
C HIS A 287 36.55 31.43 -28.59
N PHE A 288 36.76 32.75 -28.63
CA PHE A 288 37.45 33.41 -29.74
C PHE A 288 38.27 34.57 -29.17
N THR A 289 39.43 34.84 -29.77
CA THR A 289 40.43 35.79 -29.28
C THR A 289 40.78 36.81 -30.34
N GLN A 290 41.26 37.99 -29.91
CA GLN A 290 41.62 39.16 -30.75
C GLN A 290 40.37 39.95 -31.23
N ASP A 291 40.41 41.26 -31.47
CA ASP A 291 41.56 42.17 -31.64
C ASP A 291 41.28 43.57 -30.99
N PRO A 292 42.26 44.29 -30.39
CA PRO A 292 41.97 45.49 -29.57
C PRO A 292 41.60 46.81 -30.29
N SER A 293 41.37 46.82 -31.62
CA SER A 293 41.32 48.06 -32.41
C SER A 293 39.96 48.48 -32.98
N SER A 294 38.86 47.78 -32.68
CA SER A 294 37.51 48.23 -33.00
C SER A 294 36.89 49.01 -31.85
N GLY A 295 36.38 50.22 -32.12
CA GLY A 295 35.59 50.99 -31.16
C GLY A 295 34.26 50.28 -30.78
N PRO A 296 33.57 50.73 -29.72
CA PRO A 296 32.33 50.10 -29.29
C PRO A 296 31.28 50.15 -30.41
N LEU A 297 30.80 48.99 -30.82
CA LEU A 297 29.70 48.85 -31.78
C LEU A 297 28.41 49.46 -31.20
N SER A 298 27.57 49.99 -32.09
CA SER A 298 26.26 50.52 -31.71
C SER A 298 25.37 49.38 -31.22
N VAL A 299 24.68 49.58 -30.10
CA VAL A 299 23.72 48.60 -29.55
C VAL A 299 22.55 48.37 -30.52
N ASN A 300 22.29 49.33 -31.42
CA ASN A 300 21.19 49.27 -32.38
C ASN A 300 21.41 48.28 -33.55
N ASP A 301 22.62 47.76 -33.73
CA ASP A 301 22.95 46.88 -34.88
C ASP A 301 22.76 45.38 -34.58
N ILE A 302 22.31 45.00 -33.37
CA ILE A 302 22.08 43.61 -32.95
C ILE A 302 20.71 43.43 -32.26
N LEU A 303 19.66 44.00 -32.87
CA LEU A 303 18.26 43.74 -32.49
C LEU A 303 17.47 43.22 -33.69
N PHE A 304 17.82 42.01 -34.15
CA PHE A 304 16.84 41.11 -34.77
C PHE A 304 16.04 40.43 -33.65
N GLU A 305 15.20 41.22 -32.98
CA GLU A 305 14.08 40.68 -32.20
C GLU A 305 13.01 40.22 -33.21
N GLU A 306 13.23 39.05 -33.82
CA GLU A 306 12.09 38.27 -34.30
C GLU A 306 11.27 37.90 -33.07
N GLU A 307 10.06 38.45 -32.98
CA GLU A 307 9.08 38.06 -31.96
C GLU A 307 8.81 36.55 -32.13
N LEU A 308 9.41 35.75 -31.26
CA LEU A 308 9.08 34.33 -31.13
C LEU A 308 7.62 34.25 -30.66
N GLU A 309 6.71 34.13 -31.62
CA GLU A 309 5.31 33.78 -31.37
C GLU A 309 5.25 32.55 -30.45
N ASP A 310 4.18 32.41 -29.67
CA ASP A 310 3.99 31.23 -28.82
C ASP A 310 3.64 29.99 -29.68
N VAL A 311 4.67 29.41 -30.33
CA VAL A 311 4.57 28.22 -31.20
C VAL A 311 4.34 26.93 -30.40
N THR A 312 3.72 27.04 -29.20
CA THR A 312 3.35 25.90 -28.37
C THR A 312 2.22 25.10 -29.03
N GLU A 313 2.60 24.25 -29.98
CA GLU A 313 1.67 23.31 -30.59
C GLU A 313 1.18 22.26 -29.58
N TYR A 314 -0.11 21.92 -29.67
CA TYR A 314 -0.73 20.88 -28.85
C TYR A 314 -1.05 19.65 -29.71
N TYR A 315 -0.95 18.44 -29.12
CA TYR A 315 -1.60 17.29 -29.72
C TYR A 315 -3.11 17.45 -29.63
N ARG A 316 -3.82 17.00 -30.68
CA ARG A 316 -5.26 16.83 -30.65
C ARG A 316 -5.60 15.76 -29.59
N MET A 317 -6.45 16.10 -28.62
CA MET A 317 -6.79 15.25 -27.47
C MET A 317 -8.29 15.41 -27.10
N LYS A 318 -9.18 15.32 -28.09
CA LYS A 318 -10.64 15.57 -28.00
C LYS A 318 -11.52 14.34 -28.32
N ALA A 319 -10.95 13.25 -28.85
CA ALA A 319 -11.67 12.02 -29.17
C ALA A 319 -12.31 11.36 -27.93
N ARG A 320 -13.40 10.61 -28.14
CA ARG A 320 -14.11 9.84 -27.10
C ARG A 320 -14.55 8.47 -27.68
N PRO A 321 -13.98 7.34 -27.22
CA PRO A 321 -12.86 7.26 -26.30
C PRO A 321 -11.58 7.89 -26.89
N ARG A 322 -10.72 8.39 -26.00
CA ARG A 322 -9.54 9.19 -26.35
C ARG A 322 -8.40 8.37 -26.96
N GLY A 323 -8.38 7.08 -26.60
CA GLY A 323 -7.40 6.06 -26.98
C GLY A 323 -7.70 4.74 -26.30
N ILE A 324 -6.90 3.72 -26.62
CA ILE A 324 -6.82 2.50 -25.82
C ILE A 324 -5.80 2.70 -24.70
N CYS A 325 -6.12 2.21 -23.50
CA CYS A 325 -5.22 2.11 -22.37
C CYS A 325 -5.01 0.64 -22.03
N LEU A 326 -3.85 0.07 -22.40
CA LEU A 326 -3.49 -1.33 -22.09
C LEU A 326 -2.80 -1.40 -20.72
N ILE A 327 -3.47 -1.97 -19.72
CA ILE A 327 -2.92 -2.23 -18.39
C ILE A 327 -2.46 -3.70 -18.31
N ILE A 328 -1.17 -3.93 -18.11
CA ILE A 328 -0.60 -5.26 -17.84
C ILE A 328 -0.21 -5.30 -16.35
N ASP A 329 -0.88 -6.14 -15.56
CA ASP A 329 -0.64 -6.27 -14.12
C ASP A 329 -0.24 -7.70 -13.72
N ASN A 330 1.04 -7.91 -13.43
CA ASN A 330 1.58 -9.18 -12.97
C ASN A 330 1.70 -9.18 -11.45
N GLN A 331 0.67 -9.74 -10.80
CA GLN A 331 0.59 -9.93 -9.35
C GLN A 331 1.27 -11.24 -8.93
N ARG A 332 1.01 -12.33 -9.67
CA ARG A 332 1.40 -13.69 -9.32
C ARG A 332 2.51 -14.17 -10.25
N PHE A 333 3.55 -14.75 -9.66
CA PHE A 333 4.70 -15.28 -10.37
C PHE A 333 4.82 -16.78 -10.09
N THR A 334 4.86 -17.59 -11.14
CA THR A 334 4.93 -19.05 -11.09
C THR A 334 5.99 -19.53 -12.07
N ILE A 335 7.13 -19.96 -11.50
CA ILE A 335 8.30 -20.40 -12.25
C ILE A 335 8.09 -21.84 -12.72
N ASP A 336 8.55 -22.15 -13.93
CA ASP A 336 8.81 -23.54 -14.35
C ASP A 336 10.20 -23.92 -13.84
N GLU A 337 10.28 -24.87 -12.90
CA GLU A 337 11.55 -25.27 -12.28
C GLU A 337 12.56 -25.90 -13.28
N THR A 338 12.12 -26.17 -14.52
CA THR A 338 13.01 -26.62 -15.61
C THR A 338 13.57 -25.49 -16.46
N ASP A 339 13.06 -24.25 -16.35
CA ASP A 339 13.54 -23.08 -17.09
C ASP A 339 14.70 -22.38 -16.36
N LEU A 340 15.93 -22.73 -16.75
CA LEU A 340 17.17 -22.15 -16.20
C LEU A 340 17.35 -20.64 -16.49
N GLU A 341 16.53 -20.02 -17.34
CA GLU A 341 16.53 -18.57 -17.57
C GLU A 341 15.49 -17.83 -16.71
N ALA A 342 14.54 -18.55 -16.09
CA ALA A 342 13.52 -17.97 -15.23
C ALA A 342 14.11 -17.52 -13.89
N THR A 343 13.81 -16.28 -13.49
CA THR A 343 14.20 -15.73 -12.19
C THR A 343 13.10 -16.02 -11.16
N HIS A 344 13.47 -16.54 -9.98
CA HIS A 344 12.53 -16.64 -8.86
C HIS A 344 12.15 -15.23 -8.36
N LEU A 345 10.84 -14.97 -8.30
CA LEU A 345 10.26 -13.66 -7.98
C LEU A 345 9.11 -13.83 -6.99
N GLY A 346 9.09 -13.03 -5.92
CA GLY A 346 7.99 -13.02 -4.94
C GLY A 346 6.72 -12.36 -5.49
N ASN A 347 5.55 -12.76 -4.98
CA ASN A 347 4.27 -12.25 -5.47
C ASN A 347 4.07 -10.75 -5.16
N ARG A 348 3.55 -10.01 -6.14
CA ARG A 348 3.18 -8.58 -6.05
C ARG A 348 1.74 -8.39 -5.54
N MET A 349 1.36 -9.10 -4.48
CA MET A 349 0.07 -8.92 -3.79
C MET A 349 -0.12 -7.48 -3.32
N GLY A 350 -1.20 -6.81 -3.70
CA GLY A 350 -1.46 -5.38 -3.50
C GLY A 350 -1.27 -4.50 -4.76
N SER A 351 -0.90 -5.08 -5.90
CA SER A 351 -0.86 -4.38 -7.22
C SER A 351 -2.26 -4.17 -7.80
N GLU A 352 -3.24 -4.93 -7.32
CA GLU A 352 -4.67 -4.81 -7.57
C GLU A 352 -5.13 -3.35 -7.42
N LYS A 353 -4.70 -2.66 -6.35
CA LYS A 353 -5.06 -1.27 -6.07
C LYS A 353 -4.47 -0.27 -7.06
N ASP A 354 -3.24 -0.53 -7.54
CA ASP A 354 -2.62 0.27 -8.61
C ASP A 354 -3.40 0.08 -9.93
N CYS A 355 -3.80 -1.16 -10.24
CA CYS A 355 -4.59 -1.49 -11.41
C CYS A 355 -5.98 -0.84 -11.39
N GLU A 356 -6.66 -0.86 -10.24
CA GLU A 356 -7.97 -0.20 -10.03
C GLU A 356 -7.87 1.34 -10.14
N ALA A 357 -6.87 1.94 -9.51
CA ALA A 357 -6.64 3.39 -9.57
C ALA A 357 -6.32 3.86 -10.99
N LEU A 358 -5.53 3.09 -11.75
CA LEU A 358 -5.24 3.35 -13.15
C LEU A 358 -6.49 3.16 -14.03
N LYS A 359 -7.27 2.10 -13.82
CA LYS A 359 -8.55 1.90 -14.52
C LYS A 359 -9.46 3.11 -14.33
N TYR A 360 -9.71 3.51 -13.07
CA TYR A 360 -10.56 4.67 -12.76
C TYR A 360 -10.03 5.97 -13.39
N THR A 361 -8.71 6.19 -13.34
CA THR A 361 -8.08 7.38 -13.94
C THR A 361 -8.27 7.40 -15.46
N PHE A 362 -7.93 6.32 -16.15
CA PHE A 362 -7.96 6.31 -17.61
C PHE A 362 -9.37 6.16 -18.18
N GLU A 363 -10.22 5.32 -17.62
CA GLU A 363 -11.61 5.11 -18.08
C GLU A 363 -12.53 6.27 -17.67
N GLU A 364 -12.73 6.49 -16.37
CA GLU A 364 -13.75 7.42 -15.86
C GLU A 364 -13.34 8.90 -16.01
N LYS A 365 -12.09 9.25 -15.68
CA LYS A 365 -11.63 10.66 -15.74
C LYS A 365 -11.11 11.06 -17.11
N LEU A 366 -10.32 10.21 -17.76
CA LEU A 366 -9.66 10.56 -19.02
C LEU A 366 -10.35 9.97 -20.27
N HIS A 367 -11.40 9.16 -20.11
CA HIS A 367 -12.23 8.63 -21.20
C HIS A 367 -11.48 7.77 -22.23
N PHE A 368 -10.58 6.90 -21.77
CA PHE A 368 -9.96 5.84 -22.56
C PHE A 368 -10.80 4.57 -22.55
N GLN A 369 -10.63 3.74 -23.57
CA GLN A 369 -11.07 2.35 -23.55
C GLN A 369 -9.97 1.51 -22.87
N VAL A 370 -10.24 0.95 -21.69
CA VAL A 370 -9.22 0.19 -20.93
C VAL A 370 -9.27 -1.30 -21.28
N ASP A 371 -8.12 -1.88 -21.61
CA ASP A 371 -7.90 -3.33 -21.73
C ASP A 371 -6.99 -3.76 -20.57
N ILE A 372 -7.43 -4.70 -19.73
CA ILE A 372 -6.67 -5.17 -18.56
C ILE A 372 -6.28 -6.63 -18.78
N ARG A 373 -4.98 -6.90 -18.76
CA ARG A 373 -4.40 -8.24 -18.85
C ARG A 373 -3.62 -8.53 -17.58
N GLN A 374 -3.90 -9.66 -16.93
CA GLN A 374 -3.29 -10.00 -15.63
C GLN A 374 -2.39 -11.23 -15.72
N ASN A 375 -1.29 -11.21 -14.97
CA ASN A 375 -0.39 -12.35 -14.75
C ASN A 375 0.16 -12.99 -16.05
N LEU A 376 0.45 -12.17 -17.06
CA LEU A 376 0.97 -12.59 -18.35
C LEU A 376 2.43 -13.04 -18.28
N LYS A 377 2.74 -14.19 -18.90
CA LYS A 377 4.10 -14.67 -19.18
C LYS A 377 4.79 -13.78 -20.23
N ASP A 378 6.11 -13.88 -20.36
CA ASP A 378 6.90 -13.11 -21.34
C ASP A 378 6.33 -13.17 -22.78
N PHE A 379 6.02 -14.36 -23.29
CA PHE A 379 5.41 -14.54 -24.61
C PHE A 379 3.95 -14.06 -24.70
N GLU A 380 3.24 -13.98 -23.58
CA GLU A 380 1.85 -13.50 -23.50
C GLU A 380 1.81 -11.96 -23.43
N ILE A 381 2.78 -11.32 -22.76
CA ILE A 381 3.02 -9.86 -22.86
C ILE A 381 3.32 -9.51 -24.31
N ALA A 382 4.21 -10.28 -24.96
CA ALA A 382 4.54 -10.10 -26.36
C ALA A 382 3.32 -10.28 -27.29
N ALA A 383 2.38 -11.17 -26.94
CA ALA A 383 1.12 -11.33 -27.66
C ALA A 383 0.16 -10.14 -27.42
N ALA A 384 -0.17 -9.80 -26.17
CA ALA A 384 -1.10 -8.72 -25.84
C ALA A 384 -0.67 -7.35 -26.40
N VAL A 385 0.64 -7.07 -26.40
CA VAL A 385 1.19 -5.87 -27.04
C VAL A 385 1.00 -5.90 -28.56
N ARG A 386 1.25 -7.06 -29.20
CA ARG A 386 1.01 -7.23 -30.64
C ARG A 386 -0.47 -7.09 -30.99
N ASP A 387 -1.37 -7.73 -30.23
CA ASP A 387 -2.84 -7.62 -30.39
C ASP A 387 -3.24 -6.14 -30.48
N VAL A 388 -2.94 -5.35 -29.44
CA VAL A 388 -3.36 -3.95 -29.35
C VAL A 388 -2.64 -3.06 -30.38
N SER A 389 -1.38 -3.32 -30.70
CA SER A 389 -0.66 -2.58 -31.77
C SER A 389 -1.23 -2.82 -33.17
N SER A 390 -1.92 -3.95 -33.39
CA SER A 390 -2.50 -4.33 -34.69
C SER A 390 -3.90 -3.76 -34.97
N LEU A 391 -4.52 -3.12 -33.97
CA LEU A 391 -5.84 -2.48 -34.09
C LEU A 391 -5.77 -1.19 -34.94
N ASP A 392 -6.93 -0.77 -35.48
CA ASP A 392 -7.04 0.54 -36.12
C ASP A 392 -7.20 1.65 -35.07
N HIS A 393 -6.11 2.40 -34.84
CA HIS A 393 -6.11 3.56 -33.95
C HIS A 393 -6.49 4.88 -34.65
N SER A 394 -6.91 4.87 -35.92
CA SER A 394 -7.13 6.08 -36.72
C SER A 394 -8.13 7.04 -36.06
N GLN A 395 -9.20 6.49 -35.48
CA GLN A 395 -10.26 7.20 -34.75
C GLN A 395 -9.84 7.79 -33.39
N TYR A 396 -8.76 7.26 -32.79
CA TYR A 396 -8.25 7.70 -31.50
C TYR A 396 -7.25 8.84 -31.65
N ASP A 397 -7.08 9.62 -30.58
CA ASP A 397 -6.14 10.74 -30.55
C ASP A 397 -4.77 10.33 -29.96
N CYS A 398 -4.70 9.27 -29.15
CA CYS A 398 -3.50 8.84 -28.44
C CYS A 398 -3.53 7.34 -28.05
N PHE A 399 -2.43 6.83 -27.48
CA PHE A 399 -2.35 5.49 -26.89
C PHE A 399 -1.68 5.55 -25.51
N VAL A 400 -2.15 4.71 -24.58
CA VAL A 400 -1.56 4.52 -23.24
C VAL A 400 -1.25 3.05 -22.99
N CYS A 401 -0.12 2.75 -22.36
CA CYS A 401 0.17 1.44 -21.78
C CYS A 401 0.74 1.57 -20.36
N CYS A 402 0.13 0.89 -19.40
CA CYS A 402 0.59 0.83 -18.02
C CYS A 402 1.10 -0.59 -17.74
N ILE A 403 2.30 -0.74 -17.19
CA ILE A 403 2.89 -2.06 -16.90
C ILE A 403 3.32 -2.11 -15.43
N LEU A 404 2.65 -2.99 -14.67
CA LEU A 404 2.85 -3.21 -13.25
C LEU A 404 3.46 -4.60 -13.05
N THR A 405 4.77 -4.69 -12.80
CA THR A 405 5.48 -5.98 -12.71
C THR A 405 6.85 -5.81 -12.03
N HIS A 406 7.59 -6.91 -11.87
CA HIS A 406 9.03 -6.85 -11.56
C HIS A 406 9.82 -6.50 -12.83
N GLY A 407 11.01 -5.91 -12.69
CA GLY A 407 11.84 -5.57 -13.84
C GLY A 407 13.27 -5.20 -13.47
N GLY A 408 14.00 -4.70 -14.46
CA GLY A 408 15.33 -4.12 -14.32
C GLY A 408 15.62 -3.18 -15.49
N GLU A 409 16.87 -2.80 -15.67
CA GLU A 409 17.25 -1.92 -16.77
C GLU A 409 16.92 -2.54 -18.15
N GLY A 410 16.06 -1.86 -18.90
CA GLY A 410 15.67 -2.26 -20.26
C GLY A 410 14.67 -3.42 -20.37
N PHE A 411 14.29 -4.09 -19.28
CA PHE A 411 13.39 -5.26 -19.31
C PHE A 411 12.35 -5.28 -18.18
N VAL A 412 11.24 -5.97 -18.46
CA VAL A 412 10.21 -6.36 -17.49
C VAL A 412 10.16 -7.89 -17.37
N PHE A 413 9.61 -8.41 -16.28
CA PHE A 413 9.39 -9.85 -16.11
C PHE A 413 7.95 -10.25 -16.45
N GLY A 414 7.81 -11.38 -17.14
CA GLY A 414 6.55 -12.14 -17.20
C GLY A 414 6.27 -12.88 -15.89
N SER A 415 5.05 -13.37 -15.72
CA SER A 415 4.65 -14.19 -14.56
C SER A 415 5.45 -15.49 -14.43
N ASN A 416 6.01 -15.99 -15.53
CA ASN A 416 6.96 -17.11 -15.56
C ASN A 416 8.40 -16.78 -15.13
N GLY A 417 8.69 -15.55 -14.69
CA GLY A 417 10.05 -15.15 -14.28
C GLY A 417 11.03 -14.95 -15.43
N ARG A 418 10.61 -15.12 -16.68
CA ARG A 418 11.39 -14.78 -17.89
C ARG A 418 11.34 -13.28 -18.17
N LYS A 419 12.39 -12.75 -18.80
CA LYS A 419 12.54 -11.32 -19.13
C LYS A 419 11.98 -11.03 -20.53
N TYR A 420 11.32 -9.89 -20.69
CA TYR A 420 10.90 -9.35 -21.98
C TYR A 420 11.32 -7.87 -22.13
N SER A 421 11.71 -7.47 -23.35
CA SER A 421 12.36 -6.18 -23.58
C SER A 421 11.37 -5.01 -23.65
N ILE A 422 11.65 -3.94 -22.89
CA ILE A 422 10.89 -2.68 -22.97
C ILE A 422 11.03 -2.06 -24.37
N LYS A 423 12.18 -2.24 -25.03
CA LYS A 423 12.39 -1.78 -26.41
C LYS A 423 11.50 -2.54 -27.41
N GLU A 424 11.26 -3.83 -27.20
CA GLU A 424 10.37 -4.63 -28.08
C GLU A 424 8.91 -4.24 -27.90
N ILE A 425 8.48 -4.00 -26.65
CA ILE A 425 7.15 -3.47 -26.32
C ILE A 425 6.89 -2.15 -27.05
N ILE A 426 7.80 -1.18 -26.90
CA ILE A 426 7.67 0.18 -27.46
C ILE A 426 7.71 0.15 -28.99
N ASN A 427 8.61 -0.63 -29.58
CA ASN A 427 8.79 -0.74 -31.03
C ASN A 427 7.51 -1.19 -31.75
N CYS A 428 6.66 -2.03 -31.14
CA CYS A 428 5.37 -2.42 -31.72
C CYS A 428 4.45 -1.22 -32.04
N PHE A 429 4.60 -0.10 -31.33
CA PHE A 429 3.81 1.13 -31.55
C PHE A 429 4.58 2.21 -32.32
N SER A 430 5.77 1.90 -32.87
CA SER A 430 6.51 2.81 -33.75
C SER A 430 5.69 3.18 -34.99
N ALA A 431 5.95 4.34 -35.60
CA ALA A 431 5.21 4.79 -36.79
C ALA A 431 5.27 3.80 -37.98
N GLN A 432 6.30 2.94 -38.03
CA GLN A 432 6.45 1.88 -39.03
C GLN A 432 5.58 0.64 -38.75
N LYS A 433 5.37 0.27 -37.47
CA LYS A 433 4.62 -0.93 -37.07
C LYS A 433 3.16 -0.67 -36.72
N CYS A 434 2.84 0.53 -36.26
CA CYS A 434 1.48 0.99 -36.01
C CYS A 434 1.25 2.36 -36.71
N PRO A 435 1.07 2.40 -38.05
CA PRO A 435 0.93 3.66 -38.79
C PRO A 435 -0.25 4.53 -38.35
N THR A 436 -1.29 3.92 -37.77
CA THR A 436 -2.49 4.60 -37.26
C THR A 436 -2.24 5.39 -35.95
N LEU A 437 -1.05 5.22 -35.34
CA LEU A 437 -0.49 6.01 -34.23
C LEU A 437 0.70 6.92 -34.64
N ALA A 438 1.00 7.06 -35.94
CA ALA A 438 1.96 8.07 -36.39
C ALA A 438 1.44 9.48 -36.09
N GLY A 439 2.30 10.37 -35.56
CA GLY A 439 1.91 11.74 -35.17
C GLY A 439 1.08 11.86 -33.89
N LYS A 440 0.76 10.74 -33.21
CA LYS A 440 -0.07 10.68 -31.99
C LYS A 440 0.79 10.33 -30.77
N PRO A 441 0.52 10.89 -29.57
CA PRO A 441 1.31 10.61 -28.38
C PRO A 441 1.07 9.18 -27.87
N LYS A 442 2.16 8.49 -27.55
CA LYS A 442 2.22 7.09 -27.12
C LYS A 442 2.85 7.01 -25.74
N LEU A 443 2.01 6.85 -24.72
CA LEU A 443 2.35 7.11 -23.31
C LEU A 443 2.52 5.78 -22.54
N PHE A 444 3.72 5.49 -22.07
CA PHE A 444 4.05 4.30 -21.30
C PHE A 444 4.30 4.66 -19.84
N PHE A 445 3.61 4.01 -18.90
CA PHE A 445 3.80 4.18 -17.46
C PHE A 445 4.31 2.87 -16.88
N LEU A 446 5.57 2.86 -16.43
CA LEU A 446 6.36 1.67 -16.17
C LEU A 446 6.65 1.56 -14.67
N GLN A 447 5.81 0.78 -13.98
CA GLN A 447 5.93 0.47 -12.56
C GLN A 447 6.69 -0.84 -12.36
N ALA A 448 8.00 -0.76 -12.62
CA ALA A 448 8.96 -1.84 -12.37
C ALA A 448 10.24 -1.26 -11.76
N CYS A 449 11.02 -2.08 -11.05
CA CYS A 449 12.38 -1.71 -10.63
C CYS A 449 13.29 -1.55 -11.86
N ARG A 450 14.35 -0.74 -11.74
CA ARG A 450 15.37 -0.57 -12.79
C ARG A 450 16.75 -1.09 -12.39
N GLY A 451 16.94 -1.47 -11.13
CA GLY A 451 18.11 -2.22 -10.68
C GLY A 451 17.99 -2.67 -9.23
N LYS A 452 19.13 -2.94 -8.59
CA LYS A 452 19.23 -3.49 -7.23
C LYS A 452 19.78 -2.50 -6.19
N ARG A 453 20.09 -1.25 -6.55
CA ARG A 453 20.56 -0.25 -5.58
C ARG A 453 19.39 0.36 -4.82
N HIS A 454 19.45 0.24 -3.50
CA HIS A 454 18.60 1.01 -2.60
C HIS A 454 19.13 2.45 -2.55
N GLN A 455 18.27 3.45 -2.67
CA GLN A 455 18.69 4.86 -2.69
C GLN A 455 18.94 5.38 -1.27
N ALA A 456 20.20 5.33 -0.83
CA ALA A 456 20.69 6.16 0.26
C ALA A 456 20.75 7.63 -0.17
N ALA A 457 20.41 8.56 0.71
CA ALA A 457 20.37 9.98 0.39
C ALA A 457 21.78 10.57 0.21
N THR A 458 22.14 10.95 -1.01
CA THR A 458 23.39 11.65 -1.36
C THR A 458 23.17 12.52 -2.60
N VAL A 459 23.85 13.66 -2.69
CA VAL A 459 23.81 14.54 -3.88
C VAL A 459 24.79 13.99 -4.92
N VAL A 460 24.31 13.75 -6.14
CA VAL A 460 25.12 13.28 -7.27
C VAL A 460 24.68 14.01 -8.54
N GLU A 461 25.64 14.35 -9.39
CA GLU A 461 25.45 15.10 -10.64
C GLU A 461 24.91 14.20 -11.77
N MET A 462 24.39 14.81 -12.84
CA MET A 462 23.82 14.10 -13.99
C MET A 462 24.72 14.20 -15.22
N ASP A 463 25.37 13.09 -15.59
CA ASP A 463 25.90 12.91 -16.94
C ASP A 463 24.76 12.51 -17.90
N ALA A 464 24.65 13.20 -19.03
CA ALA A 464 23.65 12.94 -20.07
C ALA A 464 24.23 12.02 -21.18
N PRO A 465 23.42 11.12 -21.77
CA PRO A 465 23.85 10.33 -22.91
C PRO A 465 24.03 11.20 -24.17
N GLU A 466 25.05 10.88 -24.97
CA GLU A 466 25.41 11.63 -26.18
C GLU A 466 24.31 11.60 -27.26
N MET A 467 24.15 12.71 -27.98
CA MET A 467 23.25 12.80 -29.14
C MET A 467 24.00 12.50 -30.44
N ILE A 468 23.34 11.76 -31.34
CA ILE A 468 23.75 11.56 -32.73
C ILE A 468 22.83 12.40 -33.62
N PRO A 469 23.34 13.24 -34.54
CA PRO A 469 22.52 14.05 -35.42
C PRO A 469 21.80 13.22 -36.50
N ALA A 470 20.67 13.71 -36.97
CA ALA A 470 19.89 13.13 -38.07
C ALA A 470 19.40 14.23 -39.02
N ASP A 471 19.26 13.90 -40.32
CA ASP A 471 18.74 14.80 -41.35
C ASP A 471 17.26 15.16 -41.14
N GLU A 472 16.84 16.26 -41.77
CA GLU A 472 15.46 16.77 -41.74
C GLU A 472 14.47 15.90 -42.56
N ASP A 473 13.18 16.22 -42.46
CA ASP A 473 12.04 15.60 -43.16
C ASP A 473 11.69 14.11 -42.90
N LEU A 474 12.45 13.37 -42.08
CA LEU A 474 12.04 12.03 -41.61
C LEU A 474 11.79 12.00 -40.10
N LEU A 475 10.55 11.66 -39.70
CA LEU A 475 10.24 11.37 -38.29
C LEU A 475 10.98 10.10 -37.84
N PRO A 476 11.78 10.16 -36.75
CA PRO A 476 12.38 8.96 -36.20
C PRO A 476 11.27 7.97 -35.76
N PRO A 477 11.46 6.64 -35.93
CA PRO A 477 10.45 5.64 -35.54
C PRO A 477 9.98 5.75 -34.09
N GLU A 478 10.84 6.29 -33.22
CA GLU A 478 10.67 6.58 -31.81
C GLU A 478 10.07 7.97 -31.50
N ALA A 479 9.50 8.68 -32.49
CA ALA A 479 8.83 9.98 -32.28
C ALA A 479 7.46 9.86 -31.57
N ASP A 480 7.11 10.90 -30.82
CA ASP A 480 5.83 11.05 -30.09
C ASP A 480 5.64 10.02 -28.96
N PHE A 481 6.71 9.56 -28.31
CA PHE A 481 6.64 8.67 -27.15
C PHE A 481 6.89 9.41 -25.82
N LEU A 482 6.35 8.85 -24.74
CA LEU A 482 6.74 9.18 -23.36
C LEU A 482 6.83 7.89 -22.53
N LEU A 483 7.88 7.78 -21.71
CA LEU A 483 8.16 6.67 -20.81
C LEU A 483 8.25 7.22 -19.38
N GLY A 484 7.12 7.19 -18.65
CA GLY A 484 7.05 7.48 -17.23
C GLY A 484 7.58 6.29 -16.42
N TYR A 485 8.89 6.26 -16.15
CA TYR A 485 9.48 5.28 -15.25
C TYR A 485 9.23 5.67 -13.78
N ALA A 486 8.79 4.71 -12.97
CA ALA A 486 8.56 4.89 -11.53
C ALA A 486 9.81 5.31 -10.74
N THR A 487 11.00 5.03 -11.26
CA THR A 487 12.29 5.33 -10.62
C THR A 487 13.38 5.60 -11.68
N VAL A 488 14.51 6.18 -11.28
CA VAL A 488 15.72 6.34 -12.14
C VAL A 488 16.39 4.99 -12.43
N ALA A 489 17.38 4.98 -13.33
CA ALA A 489 18.18 3.78 -13.58
C ALA A 489 18.80 3.21 -12.29
N ASP A 490 19.11 1.91 -12.31
CA ASP A 490 19.75 1.16 -11.22
C ASP A 490 18.95 1.02 -9.89
N ALA A 491 17.83 1.74 -9.75
CA ALA A 491 17.11 1.89 -8.50
C ALA A 491 15.90 0.94 -8.32
N VAL A 492 15.52 0.75 -7.05
CA VAL A 492 14.29 0.08 -6.61
C VAL A 492 13.09 1.04 -6.70
N SER A 493 11.87 0.49 -6.78
CA SER A 493 10.61 1.22 -6.61
C SER A 493 9.85 0.64 -5.41
N TYR A 494 9.36 1.49 -4.52
CA TYR A 494 8.73 1.08 -3.26
C TYR A 494 7.20 0.92 -3.40
N ARG A 495 6.65 0.04 -2.56
CA ARG A 495 5.28 -0.45 -2.66
C ARG A 495 4.68 -0.67 -1.28
N SER A 496 3.48 -0.15 -1.06
CA SER A 496 2.62 -0.50 0.07
C SER A 496 1.68 -1.63 -0.34
N ARG A 497 1.50 -2.65 0.51
CA ARG A 497 0.46 -3.68 0.27
C ARG A 497 -0.97 -3.09 0.35
N SER A 498 -1.16 -1.94 1.00
CA SER A 498 -2.49 -1.36 1.27
C SER A 498 -2.81 -0.04 0.56
N THR A 499 -1.82 0.70 0.05
CA THR A 499 -2.05 2.00 -0.65
C THR A 499 -1.53 2.03 -2.09
N GLY A 500 -0.96 0.94 -2.60
CA GLY A 500 -0.36 0.86 -3.94
C GLY A 500 1.13 1.22 -3.97
N THR A 501 1.68 1.42 -5.16
CA THR A 501 3.05 1.90 -5.36
C THR A 501 3.12 3.43 -5.33
N PHE A 502 4.14 3.98 -4.67
CA PHE A 502 4.31 5.44 -4.49
C PHE A 502 4.14 6.23 -5.79
N TYR A 503 4.65 5.70 -6.91
CA TYR A 503 4.52 6.32 -8.22
C TYR A 503 3.08 6.28 -8.76
N ILE A 504 2.41 5.12 -8.75
CA ILE A 504 1.05 5.01 -9.31
C ILE A 504 0.02 5.74 -8.45
N SER A 505 0.14 5.69 -7.12
CA SER A 505 -0.72 6.46 -6.20
C SER A 505 -0.68 7.96 -6.50
N GLU A 506 0.52 8.54 -6.64
CA GLU A 506 0.67 9.97 -6.94
C GLU A 506 0.38 10.32 -8.42
N LEU A 507 0.69 9.43 -9.38
CA LEU A 507 0.35 9.61 -10.80
C LEU A 507 -1.15 9.68 -11.03
N THR A 508 -1.90 8.72 -10.50
CA THR A 508 -3.36 8.66 -10.63
C THR A 508 -4.03 9.85 -9.93
N LYS A 509 -3.63 10.14 -8.68
CA LYS A 509 -4.05 11.33 -7.91
C LYS A 509 -3.79 12.65 -8.66
N ALA A 510 -2.61 12.83 -9.26
CA ALA A 510 -2.27 14.02 -10.02
C ALA A 510 -3.09 14.13 -11.31
N LEU A 511 -3.19 13.05 -12.11
CA LEU A 511 -4.04 13.04 -13.31
C LEU A 511 -5.51 13.34 -12.98
N ASN A 512 -6.06 12.72 -11.94
CA ASN A 512 -7.45 12.88 -11.50
C ASN A 512 -7.81 14.30 -11.01
N THR A 513 -6.83 15.15 -10.73
CA THR A 513 -7.03 16.50 -10.15
C THR A 513 -6.48 17.64 -11.00
N LEU A 514 -5.54 17.36 -11.91
CA LEU A 514 -4.78 18.36 -12.67
C LEU A 514 -4.89 18.24 -14.20
N ALA A 515 -5.36 17.12 -14.76
CA ALA A 515 -5.33 16.87 -16.21
C ALA A 515 -6.18 17.84 -17.05
N ASP A 516 -7.23 18.40 -16.46
CA ASP A 516 -8.09 19.45 -17.03
C ASP A 516 -7.39 20.84 -17.09
N LYS A 517 -6.47 21.08 -16.15
CA LYS A 517 -5.81 22.38 -15.96
C LYS A 517 -4.45 22.44 -16.67
N TYR A 518 -3.62 21.42 -16.48
CA TYR A 518 -2.21 21.40 -16.85
C TYR A 518 -1.90 20.37 -17.93
N ASP A 519 -0.75 20.53 -18.58
CA ASP A 519 -0.16 19.56 -19.49
C ASP A 519 0.48 18.38 -18.73
N LEU A 520 0.68 17.27 -19.44
CA LEU A 520 1.24 16.02 -18.89
C LEU A 520 2.65 16.19 -18.31
N LEU A 521 3.50 17.07 -18.86
CA LEU A 521 4.87 17.26 -18.36
C LEU A 521 4.89 18.04 -17.05
N ARG A 522 4.06 19.07 -16.89
CA ARG A 522 3.84 19.74 -15.59
C ARG A 522 3.20 18.79 -14.56
N ILE A 523 2.28 17.92 -14.98
CA ILE A 523 1.68 16.91 -14.10
C ILE A 523 2.73 15.91 -13.62
N LEU A 524 3.55 15.36 -14.52
CA LEU A 524 4.64 14.45 -14.16
C LEU A 524 5.72 15.13 -13.30
N THR A 525 5.98 16.42 -13.51
CA THR A 525 6.83 17.22 -12.61
C THR A 525 6.24 17.29 -11.19
N ARG A 526 4.90 17.39 -11.04
CA ARG A 526 4.26 17.30 -9.72
C ARG A 526 4.33 15.89 -9.12
N VAL A 527 4.17 14.84 -9.92
CA VAL A 527 4.36 13.45 -9.46
C VAL A 527 5.78 13.25 -8.93
N ASN A 528 6.79 13.75 -9.65
CA ASN A 528 8.19 13.71 -9.21
C ASN A 528 8.39 14.43 -7.86
N TYR A 529 7.82 15.62 -7.70
CA TYR A 529 7.86 16.37 -6.44
C TYR A 529 7.25 15.58 -5.28
N GLU A 530 6.04 15.05 -5.43
CA GLU A 530 5.37 14.34 -4.33
C GLU A 530 6.06 13.01 -3.98
N VAL A 531 6.46 12.21 -4.98
CA VAL A 531 7.16 10.94 -4.74
C VAL A 531 8.52 11.16 -4.06
N SER A 532 9.24 12.24 -4.38
CA SER A 532 10.53 12.59 -3.72
C SER A 532 10.41 12.92 -2.21
N ARG A 533 9.19 13.21 -1.76
CA ARG A 533 8.84 13.51 -0.36
C ARG A 533 8.38 12.27 0.40
N LEU A 534 7.96 11.22 -0.31
CA LEU A 534 7.63 9.92 0.28
C LEU A 534 8.91 9.22 0.77
N VAL A 535 8.77 8.51 1.88
CA VAL A 535 9.87 7.80 2.54
C VAL A 535 9.43 6.37 2.81
N TYR A 536 10.24 5.42 2.36
CA TYR A 536 10.21 4.05 2.86
C TYR A 536 11.34 3.89 3.89
N SER A 537 11.16 3.10 4.94
CA SER A 537 12.22 2.87 5.92
C SER A 537 12.18 1.47 6.51
N GLU A 538 13.37 0.93 6.73
CA GLU A 538 13.63 -0.46 7.09
C GLU A 538 14.55 -0.50 8.32
N GLY A 539 14.46 -1.55 9.14
CA GLY A 539 15.13 -1.60 10.44
C GLY A 539 14.46 -0.73 11.52
N GLN A 540 15.07 -0.70 12.71
CA GLN A 540 14.58 0.05 13.88
C GLN A 540 15.70 0.81 14.59
N GLY A 541 15.32 1.80 15.42
CA GLY A 541 16.24 2.55 16.26
C GLY A 541 17.34 3.26 15.45
N GLU A 542 18.58 3.17 15.94
CA GLU A 542 19.76 3.77 15.29
C GLU A 542 20.15 3.06 13.97
N GLN A 543 19.61 1.87 13.68
CA GLN A 543 19.81 1.16 12.42
C GLN A 543 18.64 1.34 11.42
N ARG A 544 17.78 2.35 11.61
CA ARG A 544 16.71 2.69 10.67
C ARG A 544 17.30 3.25 9.36
N ILE A 545 17.33 2.42 8.31
CA ILE A 545 17.70 2.87 6.97
C ILE A 545 16.50 3.59 6.35
N VAL A 546 16.72 4.80 5.85
CA VAL A 546 15.72 5.64 5.19
C VAL A 546 15.99 5.68 3.70
N TYR A 547 14.99 5.29 2.91
CA TYR A 547 15.04 5.24 1.46
C TYR A 547 14.07 6.25 0.85
N LYS A 548 14.43 6.74 -0.33
CA LYS A 548 13.60 7.62 -1.17
C LYS A 548 13.46 7.06 -2.58
N GLN A 549 12.56 7.65 -3.35
CA GLN A 549 12.31 7.33 -4.75
C GLN A 549 12.14 8.63 -5.54
N ILE A 550 12.62 8.64 -6.78
CA ILE A 550 12.43 9.75 -7.72
C ILE A 550 12.09 9.17 -9.11
N PRO A 551 10.87 9.40 -9.63
CA PRO A 551 10.49 8.94 -10.95
C PRO A 551 11.25 9.68 -12.06
N ALA A 552 11.42 9.03 -13.20
CA ALA A 552 12.33 9.46 -14.26
C ALA A 552 11.65 9.43 -15.64
N PRO A 553 10.74 10.38 -15.93
CA PRO A 553 10.09 10.46 -17.23
C PRO A 553 11.10 10.78 -18.34
N GLN A 554 11.09 9.98 -19.40
CA GLN A 554 11.82 10.22 -20.66
C GLN A 554 10.80 10.43 -21.78
N TYR A 555 11.08 11.30 -22.77
CA TYR A 555 10.10 11.59 -23.83
C TYR A 555 10.74 12.07 -25.14
N THR A 556 10.01 11.83 -26.23
CA THR A 556 10.25 12.30 -27.60
C THR A 556 9.00 12.99 -28.17
N LEU A 557 8.15 13.51 -27.27
CA LEU A 557 6.96 14.30 -27.61
C LEU A 557 7.37 15.60 -28.32
N ARG A 558 6.75 15.88 -29.47
CA ARG A 558 7.00 17.08 -30.28
C ARG A 558 5.97 18.21 -30.07
N LYS A 559 4.90 17.93 -29.33
CA LYS A 559 3.78 18.85 -29.04
C LYS A 559 3.33 18.67 -27.58
N VAL A 560 2.60 19.62 -27.03
CA VAL A 560 2.08 19.55 -25.67
C VAL A 560 0.90 18.58 -25.58
N VAL A 561 0.98 17.63 -24.65
CA VAL A 561 -0.14 16.73 -24.30
C VAL A 561 -0.95 17.34 -23.17
N LYS A 562 -2.22 17.67 -23.42
CA LYS A 562 -3.21 18.07 -22.40
C LYS A 562 -4.52 17.32 -22.64
N PHE A 563 -5.16 16.82 -21.58
CA PHE A 563 -6.40 16.05 -21.67
C PHE A 563 -7.62 16.99 -21.53
N LEU A 564 -8.44 17.10 -22.57
CA LEU A 564 -9.53 18.10 -22.69
C LEU A 564 -10.96 17.54 -22.50
#